data_AF-A0A7J8CG11-F1
#
_entry.id   AF-A0A7J8CG11-F1
#
_cell.length_a   1.000
_cell.length_b   1.000
_cell.length_c   1.000
_cell.angle_alpha   90.00
_cell.angle_beta   90.00
_cell.angle_gamma   90.00
#
_symmetry.space_group_name_H-M   'P 1'
#
loop_
_entity.id
_entity.type
_entity.pdbx_description
1 polymer ?
#
loop_
_entity_poly.entity_id
_entity_poly.type
_entity_poly.pdbx_seq_one_letter_code
_entity_poly.pdbx_strand_id
1 'polypeptide(L)'
;MGWAKARFQHPGLWGPVLAILLGACQAHPVPDSSPLFQFGSQVRQRYLYTDDAQDTEAHLEIRADGTVAGAARWSPESLLELKALKPGVIQILGVKTSRFLCQRPDGTLYGSDYGSSWDWGKLRDSAA
;
A
#
# COMPACT_ATOMS: atom_id res chain seq x y z
N MET A 1 42.53 64.89 19.64
CA MET A 1 41.84 64.23 18.50
C MET A 1 41.83 62.74 18.80
N GLY A 2 40.76 61.99 19.02
CA GLY A 2 39.34 62.13 18.69
C GLY A 2 38.85 60.75 18.21
N TRP A 3 38.97 59.71 19.05
CA TRP A 3 38.68 58.32 18.69
C TRP A 3 37.16 58.14 18.58
N ALA A 4 36.63 58.19 17.36
CA ALA A 4 35.22 57.98 17.10
C ALA A 4 34.89 56.47 17.12
N LYS A 5 34.37 56.02 18.27
CA LYS A 5 33.56 54.80 18.38
C LYS A 5 32.35 54.95 17.44
N ALA A 6 32.38 54.31 16.27
CA ALA A 6 31.18 54.11 15.46
C ALA A 6 30.33 53.04 16.15
N ARG A 7 29.37 53.50 16.97
CA ARG A 7 28.29 52.67 17.50
C ARG A 7 27.50 52.13 16.31
N PHE A 8 27.43 50.81 16.21
CA PHE A 8 26.51 50.08 15.35
C PHE A 8 25.08 50.47 15.78
N GLN A 9 24.46 51.39 15.02
CA GLN A 9 23.11 51.83 15.27
C GLN A 9 22.14 50.77 14.73
N HIS A 10 21.41 50.16 15.67
CA HIS A 10 20.13 49.46 15.52
C HIS A 10 19.86 48.81 14.15
N PRO A 11 20.00 47.46 14.02
CA PRO A 11 19.32 46.78 12.93
C PRO A 11 17.83 47.02 13.14
N GLY A 12 17.24 47.81 12.24
CA GLY A 12 15.89 48.32 12.36
C GLY A 12 14.85 47.23 12.57
N LEU A 13 13.68 47.68 13.00
CA LEU A 13 12.40 46.99 13.22
C LEU A 13 11.91 46.08 12.06
N TRP A 14 12.76 45.73 11.10
CA TRP A 14 12.48 44.86 9.97
C TRP A 14 12.68 43.39 10.32
N GLY A 15 13.65 43.09 11.19
CA GLY A 15 13.86 41.73 11.72
C GLY A 15 12.61 41.12 12.38
N PRO A 16 11.95 41.80 13.33
CA PRO A 16 10.75 41.25 13.97
C PRO A 16 9.54 41.22 13.03
N VAL A 17 9.40 42.19 12.13
CA VAL A 17 8.30 42.21 11.13
C VAL A 17 8.42 41.05 10.15
N LEU A 18 9.63 40.74 9.68
CA LEU A 18 9.87 39.60 8.81
C LEU A 18 9.63 38.26 9.53
N ALA A 19 9.99 38.16 10.82
CA ALA A 19 9.72 36.97 11.63
C ALA A 19 8.22 36.72 11.85
N ILE A 20 7.41 37.77 12.04
CA ILE A 20 5.95 37.66 12.16
C ILE A 20 5.32 37.22 10.84
N LEU A 21 5.80 37.75 9.70
CA LEU A 21 5.33 37.35 8.37
C LEU A 21 5.68 35.90 8.03
N LEU A 22 6.86 35.42 8.42
CA LEU A 22 7.29 34.02 8.21
C LEU A 22 6.60 33.04 9.17
N GLY A 23 6.29 33.45 10.41
CA GLY A 23 5.62 32.60 11.41
C GLY A 23 4.13 32.35 11.14
N ALA A 24 3.50 33.15 10.27
CA ALA A 24 2.09 33.01 9.89
C ALA A 24 1.87 31.98 8.77
N CYS A 25 2.93 31.52 8.10
CA CYS A 25 2.83 30.45 7.10
C CYS A 25 2.79 29.07 7.79
N GLN A 26 1.66 28.75 8.41
CA GLN A 26 1.34 27.37 8.78
C GLN A 26 1.02 26.61 7.49
N ALA A 27 2.06 26.05 6.87
CA ALA A 27 1.90 25.12 5.76
C ALA A 27 1.37 23.80 6.33
N HIS A 28 0.06 23.60 6.28
CA HIS A 28 -0.52 22.30 6.58
C HIS A 28 -0.24 21.38 5.38
N PRO A 29 0.27 20.16 5.60
CA PRO A 29 0.36 19.20 4.52
C PRO A 29 -1.05 19.01 3.95
N VAL A 30 -1.21 19.24 2.65
CA VAL A 30 -2.46 18.91 1.97
C VAL A 30 -2.59 17.39 2.08
N PRO A 31 -3.68 16.87 2.67
CA PRO A 31 -3.90 15.43 2.68
C PRO A 31 -3.93 14.98 1.23
N ASP A 32 -3.07 14.01 0.88
CA ASP A 32 -3.01 13.52 -0.49
C ASP A 32 -4.39 12.97 -0.88
N SER A 33 -5.04 13.67 -1.81
CA SER A 33 -6.39 13.37 -2.27
C SER A 33 -6.38 12.41 -3.46
N SER A 34 -5.22 11.90 -3.86
CA SER A 34 -5.13 10.93 -4.94
C SER A 34 -5.82 9.63 -4.50
N PRO A 35 -6.84 9.16 -5.23
CA PRO A 35 -7.44 7.84 -4.98
C PRO A 35 -6.41 6.71 -5.19
N LEU A 36 -5.27 7.03 -5.80
CA LEU A 36 -4.14 6.13 -5.99
C LEU A 36 -3.11 6.19 -4.84
N PHE A 37 -3.19 7.14 -3.90
CA PHE A 37 -2.22 7.24 -2.79
C PHE A 37 -2.43 6.19 -1.71
N GLN A 38 -3.67 5.68 -1.58
CA GLN A 38 -3.94 4.38 -0.93
C GLN A 38 -3.08 3.26 -1.53
N PHE A 39 -2.45 3.51 -2.68
CA PHE A 39 -1.59 2.61 -3.41
C PHE A 39 -0.08 2.79 -3.23
N GLY A 40 0.36 3.62 -2.28
CA GLY A 40 1.79 3.81 -1.97
C GLY A 40 2.41 2.74 -1.06
N SER A 41 1.62 2.06 -0.22
CA SER A 41 2.08 1.09 0.80
C SER A 41 1.29 -0.23 0.78
N GLN A 42 0.91 -0.65 -0.43
CA GLN A 42 -0.24 -1.45 -0.81
C GLN A 42 -0.43 -2.80 -0.14
N VAL A 43 -1.23 -2.80 0.91
CA VAL A 43 -1.99 -3.97 1.34
C VAL A 43 -3.48 -3.61 1.20
N ARG A 44 -4.23 -4.35 0.37
CA ARG A 44 -5.65 -4.11 0.12
C ARG A 44 -6.45 -5.34 0.48
N GLN A 45 -7.51 -5.22 1.26
CA GLN A 45 -8.47 -6.30 1.42
C GLN A 45 -9.61 -6.17 0.40
N ARG A 46 -9.85 -7.19 -0.41
CA ARG A 46 -10.85 -7.20 -1.49
C ARG A 46 -11.47 -8.59 -1.64
N TYR A 47 -12.67 -8.62 -2.20
CA TYR A 47 -13.30 -9.82 -2.75
C TYR A 47 -13.00 -9.83 -4.25
N LEU A 48 -12.41 -10.91 -4.77
CA LEU A 48 -12.22 -11.07 -6.21
C LEU A 48 -13.46 -11.74 -6.80
N TYR A 49 -14.12 -11.06 -7.73
CA TYR A 49 -15.35 -11.47 -8.39
C TYR A 49 -15.09 -11.76 -9.87
N THR A 50 -15.77 -12.75 -10.41
CA THR A 50 -15.82 -13.05 -11.84
C THR A 50 -17.24 -13.46 -12.22
N ASP A 51 -17.59 -13.20 -13.47
CA ASP A 51 -18.76 -13.76 -14.14
C ASP A 51 -18.37 -14.37 -15.48
N ASP A 52 -19.32 -15.07 -16.10
CA ASP A 52 -19.22 -15.56 -17.47
C ASP A 52 -20.47 -15.23 -18.29
N ALA A 53 -20.46 -15.59 -19.57
CA ALA A 53 -21.59 -15.34 -20.48
C ALA A 53 -22.81 -16.25 -20.21
N GLN A 54 -22.70 -17.18 -19.26
CA GLN A 54 -23.73 -18.11 -18.84
C GLN A 54 -24.35 -17.69 -17.50
N ASP A 55 -24.14 -16.43 -17.10
CA ASP A 55 -24.61 -15.84 -15.84
C ASP A 55 -24.06 -16.57 -14.59
N THR A 56 -22.89 -17.20 -14.71
CA THR A 56 -22.22 -17.83 -13.57
C THR A 56 -21.41 -16.80 -12.81
N GLU A 57 -21.93 -16.36 -11.67
CA GLU A 57 -21.22 -15.44 -10.76
C GLU A 57 -20.40 -16.21 -9.72
N ALA A 58 -19.16 -15.76 -9.46
CA ALA A 58 -18.31 -16.37 -8.45
C ALA A 58 -17.38 -15.36 -7.76
N HIS A 59 -17.30 -15.48 -6.44
CA HIS A 59 -16.22 -14.94 -5.63
C HIS A 59 -15.14 -15.98 -5.40
N LEU A 60 -13.88 -15.60 -5.57
CA LEU A 60 -12.75 -16.49 -5.29
C LEU A 60 -12.65 -16.77 -3.79
N GLU A 61 -12.69 -18.05 -3.41
CA GLU A 61 -12.52 -18.53 -2.05
C GLU A 61 -11.23 -19.35 -1.90
N ILE A 62 -10.54 -19.16 -0.77
CA ILE A 62 -9.48 -20.06 -0.33
C ILE A 62 -9.94 -20.74 0.94
N ARG A 63 -10.27 -22.03 0.85
CA ARG A 63 -10.81 -22.82 1.96
C ARG A 63 -9.72 -23.27 2.92
N ALA A 64 -10.13 -23.69 4.12
CA ALA A 64 -9.23 -24.05 5.21
C ALA A 64 -8.30 -25.25 4.86
N ASP A 65 -8.77 -26.15 4.01
CA ASP A 65 -8.02 -27.29 3.47
C ASP A 65 -7.04 -26.92 2.34
N GLY A 66 -7.07 -25.66 1.87
CA GLY A 66 -6.26 -25.19 0.74
C GLY A 66 -6.93 -25.38 -0.63
N THR A 67 -8.18 -25.84 -0.67
CA THR A 67 -8.95 -25.85 -1.92
C THR A 67 -9.29 -24.41 -2.33
N VAL A 68 -9.12 -24.10 -3.62
CA VAL A 68 -9.52 -22.83 -4.22
C VAL A 68 -10.74 -23.05 -5.09
N ALA A 69 -11.79 -22.27 -4.86
CA ALA A 69 -13.07 -22.45 -5.55
C ALA A 69 -13.76 -21.10 -5.79
N GLY A 70 -14.79 -21.10 -6.64
CA GLY A 70 -15.73 -20.00 -6.76
C GLY A 70 -16.94 -20.21 -5.83
N ALA A 71 -17.42 -19.14 -5.21
CA ALA A 71 -18.68 -19.13 -4.45
C ALA A 71 -19.65 -18.08 -4.97
N ALA A 72 -20.91 -18.47 -5.14
CA ALA A 72 -21.97 -17.59 -5.66
C ALA A 72 -22.32 -16.42 -4.72
N ARG A 73 -21.84 -16.45 -3.47
CA ARG A 73 -21.99 -15.35 -2.50
C ARG A 73 -20.68 -15.13 -1.79
N TRP A 74 -20.42 -13.88 -1.43
CA TRP A 74 -19.34 -13.52 -0.51
C TRP A 74 -19.39 -14.34 0.78
N SER A 75 -18.23 -14.86 1.19
CA SER A 75 -18.01 -15.56 2.45
C SER A 75 -16.77 -15.01 3.17
N PRO A 76 -16.55 -15.37 4.44
CA PRO A 76 -15.30 -15.05 5.14
C PRO A 76 -14.05 -15.57 4.40
N GLU A 77 -14.14 -16.74 3.79
CA GLU A 77 -13.08 -17.39 3.01
C GLU A 77 -12.83 -16.70 1.66
N SER A 78 -13.75 -15.84 1.21
CA SER A 78 -13.59 -15.00 0.00
C SER A 78 -12.84 -13.70 0.24
N LEU A 79 -12.53 -13.32 1.49
CA LEU A 79 -11.82 -12.08 1.77
C LEU A 79 -10.30 -12.27 1.55
N LEU A 80 -9.75 -11.51 0.61
CA LEU A 80 -8.37 -11.64 0.18
C LEU A 80 -7.58 -10.36 0.44
N GLU A 81 -6.37 -10.51 0.95
CA GLU A 81 -5.37 -9.46 1.05
C GLU A 81 -4.47 -9.47 -0.19
N LEU A 82 -4.43 -8.36 -0.91
CA LEU A 82 -3.60 -8.12 -2.08
C LEU A 82 -2.46 -7.20 -1.67
N LYS A 83 -1.24 -7.73 -1.74
CA LYS A 83 -0.02 -7.00 -1.42
C LYS A 83 0.85 -6.81 -2.65
N ALA A 84 1.15 -5.56 -3.00
CA ALA A 84 2.13 -5.30 -4.07
C ALA A 84 3.54 -5.64 -3.57
N LEU A 85 4.30 -6.38 -4.37
CA LEU A 85 5.68 -6.73 -4.07
C LEU A 85 6.67 -5.93 -4.92
N LYS A 86 6.33 -5.74 -6.19
CA LYS A 86 7.03 -4.89 -7.16
C LYS A 86 6.03 -4.48 -8.26
N PRO A 87 6.36 -3.53 -9.14
CA PRO A 87 5.47 -3.15 -10.23
C PRO A 87 4.99 -4.37 -11.03
N GLY A 88 3.67 -4.52 -11.16
CA GLY A 88 3.04 -5.61 -11.89
C GLY A 88 2.99 -6.96 -11.16
N VAL A 89 3.53 -7.08 -9.94
CA VAL A 89 3.53 -8.34 -9.17
C VAL A 89 2.87 -8.15 -7.81
N ILE A 90 1.85 -8.95 -7.56
CA ILE A 90 1.10 -8.99 -6.31
C ILE A 90 1.18 -10.37 -5.66
N GLN A 91 1.07 -10.38 -4.34
CA GLN A 91 0.78 -11.55 -3.54
C GLN A 91 -0.66 -11.48 -3.06
N ILE A 92 -1.36 -12.62 -3.06
CA ILE A 92 -2.75 -12.73 -2.64
C ILE A 92 -2.81 -13.71 -1.47
N LEU A 93 -3.35 -13.27 -0.34
CA LEU A 93 -3.47 -14.03 0.91
C LEU A 93 -4.94 -14.13 1.32
N GLY A 94 -5.45 -15.32 1.59
CA GLY A 94 -6.76 -15.51 2.20
C GLY A 94 -6.74 -15.05 3.66
N VAL A 95 -7.49 -13.99 3.99
CA VAL A 95 -7.47 -13.38 5.34
C VAL A 95 -7.95 -14.37 6.39
N LYS A 96 -9.04 -15.09 6.11
CA LYS A 96 -9.63 -16.06 7.03
C LYS A 96 -8.75 -17.30 7.22
N THR A 97 -8.13 -17.78 6.14
CA THR A 97 -7.43 -19.07 6.13
C THR A 97 -5.92 -18.96 6.28
N SER A 98 -5.37 -17.74 6.22
CA SER A 98 -3.92 -17.49 6.26
C SER A 98 -3.14 -18.29 5.20
N ARG A 99 -3.75 -18.49 4.03
CA ARG A 99 -3.18 -19.25 2.91
C ARG A 99 -2.95 -18.35 1.71
N PHE A 100 -1.77 -18.44 1.09
CA PHE A 100 -1.46 -17.76 -0.15
C PHE A 100 -2.14 -18.44 -1.33
N LEU A 101 -2.64 -17.64 -2.27
CA LEU A 101 -3.07 -18.14 -3.56
C LEU A 101 -1.85 -18.49 -4.42
N CYS A 102 -1.74 -19.75 -4.79
CA CYS A 102 -0.68 -20.28 -5.63
C CYS A 102 -1.27 -20.98 -6.85
N GLN A 103 -0.44 -21.18 -7.88
CA GLN A 103 -0.81 -21.86 -9.10
C GLN A 103 0.19 -22.98 -9.39
N ARG A 104 -0.31 -24.15 -9.75
CA ARG A 104 0.49 -25.29 -10.22
C ARG A 104 0.86 -25.11 -11.71
N PRO A 105 1.86 -25.85 -12.23
CA PRO A 105 2.25 -25.76 -13.66
C PRO A 105 1.13 -26.08 -14.65
N ASP A 106 0.11 -26.84 -14.23
CA ASP A 106 -1.07 -27.18 -15.01
C ASP A 106 -2.15 -26.07 -15.00
N GLY A 107 -1.91 -24.97 -14.27
CA GLY A 107 -2.85 -23.86 -14.11
C GLY A 107 -3.77 -23.99 -12.90
N THR A 108 -3.78 -25.13 -12.19
CA THR A 108 -4.69 -25.36 -11.05
C THR A 108 -4.32 -24.47 -9.88
N LEU A 109 -5.29 -23.70 -9.37
CA LEU A 109 -5.12 -22.86 -8.18
C LEU A 109 -5.21 -23.67 -6.88
N TYR A 110 -4.42 -23.26 -5.88
CA TYR A 110 -4.48 -23.86 -4.54
C TYR A 110 -4.03 -22.86 -3.46
N GLY A 111 -4.47 -23.10 -2.23
CA GLY A 111 -4.13 -22.33 -1.03
C GLY A 111 -2.97 -22.98 -0.27
N SER A 112 -1.85 -22.27 -0.13
CA SER A 112 -0.66 -22.76 0.55
C SER A 112 -0.43 -22.02 1.87
N ASP A 113 -0.26 -22.76 2.96
CA ASP A 113 0.08 -22.28 4.31
C ASP A 113 1.55 -21.82 4.38
N TYR A 114 2.42 -22.56 3.71
CA TYR A 114 3.72 -22.05 3.34
C TYR A 114 3.50 -21.07 2.20
N GLY A 115 4.03 -19.85 2.28
CA GLY A 115 4.39 -19.14 1.05
C GLY A 115 5.47 -19.98 0.38
N SER A 116 5.06 -21.05 -0.32
CA SER A 116 5.88 -22.23 -0.55
C SER A 116 7.04 -21.87 -1.46
N SER A 117 8.15 -21.52 -0.80
CA SER A 117 9.53 -21.93 -1.07
C SER A 117 10.10 -21.75 -2.47
N TRP A 118 9.39 -21.14 -3.41
CA TRP A 118 9.96 -20.66 -4.66
C TRP A 118 9.97 -19.15 -4.59
N ASP A 119 11.19 -18.60 -4.50
CA ASP A 119 11.50 -17.30 -5.09
C ASP A 119 11.00 -16.02 -4.38
N TRP A 120 10.37 -16.05 -3.19
CA TRP A 120 10.03 -14.78 -2.51
C TRP A 120 11.26 -13.99 -2.02
N GLY A 121 12.31 -14.68 -1.57
CA GLY A 121 13.60 -14.04 -1.25
C GLY A 121 14.24 -13.42 -2.48
N LYS A 122 14.34 -14.18 -3.58
CA LYS A 122 14.94 -13.69 -4.84
C LYS A 122 14.13 -12.57 -5.51
N LEU A 123 12.80 -12.61 -5.48
CA LEU A 123 11.95 -11.52 -5.99
C LEU A 123 12.07 -10.24 -5.15
N ARG A 124 12.35 -10.36 -3.86
CA ARG A 124 12.62 -9.23 -2.96
C ARG A 124 14.04 -8.70 -3.11
N ASP A 125 15.02 -9.59 -3.29
CA ASP A 125 16.45 -9.25 -3.38
C ASP A 125 16.86 -8.75 -4.77
N SER A 126 16.07 -9.03 -5.82
CA SER A 126 16.26 -8.45 -7.17
C SER A 126 15.71 -7.02 -7.30
N ALA A 127 15.25 -6.41 -6.20
CA ALA A 127 14.63 -5.09 -6.14
C ALA A 127 15.42 -4.09 -5.28
N ALA A 128 16.67 -4.41 -4.93
CA ALA A 128 17.62 -3.53 -4.25
C ALA A 128 18.75 -3.09 -5.18
#